data_AF-A0A8H2JAG0-F1
#
_entry.id   AF-A0A8H2JAG0-F1
#
_cell.length_a   1.000
_cell.length_b   1.000
_cell.length_c   1.000
_cell.angle_alpha   90.00
_cell.angle_beta   90.00
_cell.angle_gamma   90.00
#
_symmetry.space_group_name_H-M   'P 1'
#
loop_
_entity.id
_entity.type
_entity.pdbx_description
1 polymer ?
#
loop_
_entity_poly.entity_id
_entity_poly.type
_entity_poly.pdbx_seq_one_letter_code
_entity_poly.pdbx_strand_id
1 'polypeptide(L)'
;MTSFPREQLEEWVERWLQVNRDAEAAGDWKPMADFYTDDATYGWNIGPKEDVMCLGKAEIRDIALGLEMEGLEGWKYPYQRVVIDDKQGEVVGFWKQVVTDPDDASAPAREIYGIGGSWFRLENVDGEPKIAWQRDFFDFGHVQKLYLDLMTAGKLSKGMQQRIQRSLAGEQLPGYYPLGEAPVPIW
;
A
#
# COMPACT_ATOMS: atom_id res chain seq x y z
N MET A 1 -5.44 24.43 5.12
CA MET A 1 -4.55 23.52 4.36
C MET A 1 -3.12 23.88 4.72
N THR A 2 -2.33 22.91 5.17
CA THR A 2 -0.93 23.13 5.54
C THR A 2 -0.09 23.17 4.27
N SER A 3 0.60 24.29 4.04
CA SER A 3 1.63 24.44 3.01
C SER A 3 3.00 24.16 3.65
N PHE A 4 3.90 23.60 2.85
CA PHE A 4 5.25 23.25 3.28
C PHE A 4 6.28 23.93 2.38
N PRO A 5 7.49 24.25 2.88
CA PRO A 5 8.63 24.47 2.01
C PRO A 5 8.85 23.25 1.11
N ARG A 6 9.13 23.48 -0.17
CA ARG A 6 9.38 22.42 -1.16
C ARG A 6 10.46 21.44 -0.69
N GLU A 7 11.57 21.98 -0.18
CA GLU A 7 12.71 21.21 0.33
C GLU A 7 12.29 20.24 1.45
N GLN A 8 11.40 20.67 2.34
CA GLN A 8 10.91 19.83 3.44
C GLN A 8 10.12 18.62 2.93
N LEU A 9 9.37 18.77 1.83
CA LEU A 9 8.65 17.66 1.21
C LEU A 9 9.57 16.76 0.39
N GLU A 10 10.62 17.32 -0.23
CA GLU A 10 11.64 16.53 -0.92
C GLU A 10 12.39 15.63 0.07
N GLU A 11 12.83 16.16 1.21
CA GLU A 11 13.44 15.40 2.30
C GLU A 11 12.48 14.33 2.85
N TRP A 12 11.20 14.67 3.00
CA TRP A 12 10.18 13.70 3.43
C TRP A 12 10.05 12.55 2.42
N VAL A 13 10.01 12.85 1.12
CA VAL A 13 9.94 11.84 0.06
C VAL A 13 11.16 10.94 0.07
N GLU A 14 12.37 11.48 0.25
CA GLU A 14 13.58 10.67 0.35
C GLU A 14 13.52 9.68 1.51
N ARG A 15 13.09 10.13 2.70
CA ARG A 15 12.89 9.27 3.87
C ARG A 15 11.81 8.23 3.66
N TRP A 16 10.68 8.60 3.05
CA TRP A 16 9.59 7.68 2.73
C TRP A 16 10.04 6.59 1.76
N LEU A 17 10.74 6.96 0.69
CA LEU A 17 11.26 6.00 -0.28
C LEU A 17 12.35 5.10 0.32
N GLN A 18 13.13 5.62 1.27
CA GLN A 18 14.13 4.82 1.98
C GLN A 18 13.47 3.78 2.88
N VAL A 19 12.53 4.18 3.74
CA VAL A 19 11.83 3.21 4.61
C VAL A 19 11.03 2.19 3.79
N ASN A 20 10.49 2.58 2.64
CA ASN A 20 9.81 1.65 1.72
C ASN A 20 10.76 0.55 1.21
N ARG A 21 11.98 0.93 0.80
CA ARG A 21 13.01 -0.03 0.39
C ARG A 21 13.48 -0.92 1.54
N ASP A 22 13.63 -0.35 2.73
CA ASP A 22 14.07 -1.08 3.92
C ASP A 22 12.99 -2.08 4.36
N ALA A 23 11.71 -1.69 4.31
CA ALA A 23 10.57 -2.54 4.56
C ALA A 23 10.47 -3.69 3.55
N GLU A 24 10.61 -3.39 2.25
CA GLU A 24 10.62 -4.40 1.19
C GLU A 24 11.76 -5.41 1.40
N ALA A 25 12.97 -4.93 1.75
CA ALA A 25 14.13 -5.79 2.00
C ALA A 25 13.98 -6.65 3.26
N ALA A 26 13.33 -6.12 4.30
CA ALA A 26 13.07 -6.84 5.54
C ALA A 26 11.85 -7.77 5.46
N GLY A 27 10.95 -7.56 4.50
CA GLY A 27 9.62 -8.19 4.49
C GLY A 27 8.72 -7.71 5.63
N ASP A 28 8.99 -6.53 6.20
CA ASP A 28 8.23 -5.94 7.31
C ASP A 28 7.93 -4.48 7.01
N TRP A 29 6.65 -4.19 6.77
CA TRP A 29 6.17 -2.87 6.38
C TRP A 29 5.69 -2.02 7.57
N LYS A 30 5.57 -2.63 8.76
CA LYS A 30 5.06 -1.97 9.97
C LYS A 30 5.83 -0.71 10.38
N PRO A 31 7.17 -0.60 10.21
CA PRO A 31 7.91 0.63 10.51
C PRO A 31 7.44 1.85 9.73
N MET A 32 6.83 1.68 8.55
CA MET A 32 6.31 2.79 7.76
C MET A 32 5.15 3.52 8.46
N ALA A 33 4.49 2.89 9.43
CA ALA A 33 3.43 3.50 10.23
C ALA A 33 3.91 4.73 11.03
N ASP A 34 5.23 4.87 11.26
CA ASP A 34 5.81 5.99 12.00
C ASP A 34 5.76 7.33 11.23
N PHE A 35 5.43 7.26 9.93
CA PHE A 35 5.20 8.44 9.09
C PHE A 35 3.80 9.02 9.25
N TYR A 36 2.89 8.34 9.94
CA TYR A 36 1.50 8.76 10.06
C TYR A 36 1.24 9.59 11.33
N THR A 37 0.18 10.39 11.31
CA THR A 37 -0.42 10.93 12.53
C THR A 37 -1.17 9.83 13.28
N ASP A 38 -1.47 10.04 14.56
CA ASP A 38 -2.13 9.02 15.38
C ASP A 38 -3.56 8.73 14.92
N ASP A 39 -4.23 9.72 14.35
CA ASP A 39 -5.61 9.70 13.84
C ASP A 39 -5.70 9.55 12.30
N ALA A 40 -4.58 9.24 11.64
CA ALA A 40 -4.53 9.16 10.20
C ALA A 40 -5.47 8.10 9.61
N THR A 41 -5.85 8.25 8.34
CA THR A 41 -6.64 7.24 7.62
C THR A 41 -5.92 6.70 6.40
N TYR A 42 -6.01 5.39 6.15
CA TYR A 42 -5.44 4.77 4.96
C TYR A 42 -6.49 3.88 4.31
N GLY A 43 -6.81 4.13 3.04
CA GLY A 43 -7.77 3.29 2.32
C GLY A 43 -7.51 3.17 0.83
N TRP A 44 -8.17 2.19 0.23
CA TRP A 44 -8.17 1.90 -1.21
C TRP A 44 -9.45 1.16 -1.58
N ASN A 45 -9.77 1.18 -2.87
CA ASN A 45 -10.92 0.44 -3.39
C ASN A 45 -10.49 -0.94 -3.92
N ILE A 46 -11.34 -1.95 -3.72
CA ILE A 46 -11.18 -3.31 -4.25
C ILE A 46 -12.33 -3.60 -5.21
N GLY A 47 -12.16 -3.14 -6.44
CA GLY A 47 -13.13 -3.35 -7.51
C GLY A 47 -14.53 -2.84 -7.15
N PRO A 48 -15.59 -3.41 -7.75
CA PRO A 48 -16.93 -2.83 -7.66
C PRO A 48 -17.69 -3.22 -6.38
N LYS A 49 -17.04 -3.77 -5.36
CA LYS A 49 -17.73 -4.39 -4.22
C LYS A 49 -17.31 -3.89 -2.87
N GLU A 50 -16.03 -3.59 -2.69
CA GLU A 50 -15.46 -3.40 -1.36
C GLU A 50 -14.50 -2.22 -1.34
N ASP A 51 -14.47 -1.57 -0.20
CA ASP A 51 -13.52 -0.54 0.17
C ASP A 51 -12.73 -1.02 1.38
N VAL A 52 -11.44 -0.73 1.42
CA VAL A 52 -10.62 -0.91 2.62
C VAL A 52 -10.35 0.47 3.23
N MET A 53 -10.53 0.57 4.54
CA MET A 53 -10.25 1.78 5.31
C MET A 53 -9.73 1.41 6.70
N CYS A 54 -8.51 1.83 7.01
CA CYS A 54 -7.92 1.74 8.35
C CYS A 54 -8.03 3.10 9.04
N LEU A 55 -8.46 3.09 10.30
CA LEU A 55 -8.65 4.27 11.15
C LEU A 55 -7.58 4.35 12.24
N GLY A 56 -6.73 5.37 12.16
CA GLY A 56 -5.65 5.61 13.08
C GLY A 56 -4.42 4.77 12.82
N LYS A 57 -3.29 5.22 13.38
CA LYS A 57 -1.95 4.62 13.18
C LYS A 57 -1.89 3.14 13.55
N ALA A 58 -2.62 2.73 14.60
CA ALA A 58 -2.62 1.34 15.05
C ALA A 58 -3.22 0.39 14.00
N GLU A 59 -4.40 0.72 13.46
CA GLU A 59 -5.02 -0.06 12.39
C GLU A 59 -4.18 -0.04 11.12
N ILE A 60 -3.62 1.13 10.77
CA ILE A 60 -2.70 1.26 9.62
C ILE A 60 -1.50 0.31 9.76
N ARG A 61 -0.91 0.23 10.95
CA ARG A 61 0.24 -0.63 11.22
C ARG A 61 -0.12 -2.11 11.14
N ASP A 62 -1.19 -2.52 11.81
CA ASP A 62 -1.50 -3.93 12.00
C ASP A 62 -2.30 -4.53 10.84
N ILE A 63 -3.13 -3.73 10.19
CA ILE A 63 -3.98 -4.15 9.07
C ILE A 63 -3.29 -3.81 7.75
N ALA A 64 -3.20 -2.53 7.38
CA ALA A 64 -2.73 -2.14 6.04
C ALA A 64 -1.25 -2.48 5.78
N LEU A 65 -0.37 -2.24 6.75
CA LEU A 65 1.07 -2.54 6.66
C LEU A 65 1.43 -3.91 7.26
N GLY A 66 0.47 -4.58 7.89
CA GLY A 66 0.64 -5.89 8.50
C GLY A 66 -0.10 -6.95 7.71
N LEU A 67 -1.33 -7.25 8.13
CA LEU A 67 -2.20 -8.28 7.55
C LEU A 67 -2.30 -8.22 6.02
N GLU A 68 -2.45 -7.01 5.47
CA GLU A 68 -2.61 -6.82 4.03
C GLU A 68 -1.30 -7.04 3.25
N MET A 69 -0.15 -6.93 3.90
CA MET A 69 1.16 -7.22 3.32
C MET A 69 1.63 -8.66 3.57
N GLU A 70 0.99 -9.37 4.51
CA GLU A 70 1.24 -10.80 4.73
C GLU A 70 0.90 -11.62 3.47
N GLY A 71 1.82 -12.51 3.06
CA GLY A 71 1.66 -13.32 1.86
C GLY A 71 2.15 -12.69 0.55
N LEU A 72 2.58 -11.44 0.59
CA LEU A 72 3.21 -10.74 -0.53
C LEU A 72 4.74 -10.89 -0.51
N GLU A 73 5.27 -12.00 0.01
CA GLU A 73 6.71 -12.25 -0.01
C GLU A 73 7.22 -12.35 -1.46
N GLY A 74 8.31 -11.63 -1.76
CA GLY A 74 8.87 -11.54 -3.11
C GLY A 74 8.14 -10.55 -4.03
N TRP A 75 7.11 -9.85 -3.54
CA TRP A 75 6.55 -8.69 -4.23
C TRP A 75 7.40 -7.45 -3.97
N LYS A 76 7.53 -6.64 -5.02
CA LYS A 76 8.27 -5.39 -5.03
C LYS A 76 7.43 -4.27 -5.60
N TYR A 77 7.63 -3.08 -5.07
CA TYR A 77 6.82 -1.90 -5.40
C TYR A 77 7.68 -0.73 -5.88
N PRO A 78 8.43 -0.89 -6.99
CA PRO A 78 9.38 0.13 -7.41
C PRO A 78 8.65 1.41 -7.85
N TYR A 79 8.93 2.49 -7.13
CA TYR A 79 8.45 3.82 -7.49
C TYR A 79 9.02 4.25 -8.84
N GLN A 80 8.14 4.72 -9.72
CA GLN A 80 8.46 5.23 -11.07
C GLN A 80 8.55 6.75 -11.07
N ARG A 81 7.70 7.41 -10.29
CA ARG A 81 7.63 8.87 -10.23
C ARG A 81 7.03 9.32 -8.90
N VAL A 82 7.48 10.49 -8.44
CA VAL A 82 6.84 11.21 -7.34
C VAL A 82 6.48 12.61 -7.84
N VAL A 83 5.27 13.05 -7.51
CA VAL A 83 4.76 14.40 -7.72
C VAL A 83 4.49 15.01 -6.35
N ILE A 84 4.91 16.24 -6.14
CA ILE A 84 4.76 16.96 -4.88
C ILE A 84 4.02 18.27 -5.16
N ASP A 85 2.95 18.52 -4.41
CA ASP A 85 2.26 19.80 -4.31
C ASP A 85 2.52 20.41 -2.92
N ASP A 86 3.45 21.35 -2.88
CA ASP A 86 3.89 22.03 -1.65
C ASP A 86 2.86 23.06 -1.11
N LYS A 87 1.94 23.50 -1.95
CA LYS A 87 0.87 24.43 -1.55
C LYS A 87 -0.25 23.69 -0.86
N GLN A 88 -0.57 22.50 -1.37
CA GLN A 88 -1.59 21.64 -0.81
C GLN A 88 -1.03 20.68 0.23
N GLY A 89 0.29 20.50 0.34
CA GLY A 89 0.90 19.54 1.26
C GLY A 89 0.55 18.11 0.88
N GLU A 90 0.57 17.83 -0.42
CA GLU A 90 0.22 16.54 -0.99
C GLU A 90 1.38 15.95 -1.77
N VAL A 91 1.47 14.62 -1.74
CA VAL A 91 2.46 13.86 -2.49
C VAL A 91 1.74 12.73 -3.21
N VAL A 92 2.06 12.48 -4.47
CA VAL A 92 1.59 11.31 -5.21
C VAL A 92 2.79 10.51 -5.68
N GLY A 93 2.88 9.28 -5.19
CA GLY A 93 3.81 8.27 -5.67
C GLY A 93 3.15 7.39 -6.71
N PHE A 94 3.84 7.12 -7.81
CA PHE A 94 3.44 6.12 -8.80
C PHE A 94 4.40 4.94 -8.72
N TRP A 95 3.89 3.73 -8.61
CA TRP A 95 4.69 2.51 -8.47
C TRP A 95 4.19 1.40 -9.38
N LYS A 96 5.07 0.45 -9.68
CA LYS A 96 4.72 -0.82 -10.33
C LYS A 96 4.58 -1.91 -9.28
N GLN A 97 4.02 -3.05 -9.67
CA GLN A 97 4.01 -4.25 -8.85
C GLN A 97 4.74 -5.36 -9.60
N VAL A 98 5.79 -5.88 -8.98
CA VAL A 98 6.64 -6.91 -9.58
C VAL A 98 6.77 -8.05 -8.58
N VAL A 99 6.46 -9.27 -9.00
CA VAL A 99 6.65 -10.46 -8.18
C VAL A 99 7.82 -11.29 -8.72
N THR A 100 8.70 -11.70 -7.82
CA THR A 100 9.72 -12.72 -8.07
C THR A 100 9.31 -14.04 -7.44
N ASP A 101 9.72 -15.16 -8.02
CA ASP A 101 9.46 -16.48 -7.43
C ASP A 101 10.26 -16.60 -6.12
N PRO A 102 9.60 -16.77 -4.96
CA PRO A 102 10.29 -16.83 -3.68
C PRO A 102 11.13 -18.12 -3.52
N ASP A 103 10.80 -19.18 -4.27
CA ASP A 103 11.47 -20.48 -4.20
C ASP A 103 12.54 -20.63 -5.30
N ASP A 104 12.57 -19.75 -6.31
CA ASP A 104 13.52 -19.75 -7.41
C ASP A 104 13.93 -18.34 -7.83
N ALA A 105 15.03 -17.84 -7.25
CA ALA A 105 15.56 -16.51 -7.56
C ALA A 105 16.04 -16.34 -9.02
N SER A 106 16.19 -17.43 -9.79
CA SER A 106 16.56 -17.38 -11.21
C SER A 106 15.35 -17.25 -12.15
N ALA A 107 14.13 -17.47 -11.63
CA ALA A 107 12.92 -17.35 -12.41
C ALA A 107 12.68 -15.89 -12.85
N PRO A 108 12.14 -15.66 -14.07
CA PRO A 108 11.84 -14.31 -14.53
C PRO A 108 10.80 -13.65 -13.63
N ALA A 109 11.05 -12.40 -13.25
CA ALA A 109 10.09 -11.57 -12.55
C ALA A 109 8.83 -11.36 -13.41
N ARG A 110 7.67 -11.27 -12.76
CA ARG A 110 6.39 -10.99 -13.41
C ARG A 110 5.90 -9.63 -12.94
N GLU A 111 5.64 -8.76 -13.90
CA GLU A 111 5.11 -7.42 -13.65
C GLU A 111 3.59 -7.43 -13.89
N ILE A 112 2.84 -6.80 -12.99
CA ILE A 112 1.44 -6.45 -13.26
C ILE A 112 1.45 -5.40 -14.36
N TYR A 113 0.77 -5.68 -15.47
CA TYR A 113 0.65 -4.76 -16.60
C TYR A 113 -0.33 -3.61 -16.27
N GLY A 114 0.02 -2.81 -15.27
CA GLY A 114 -0.75 -1.72 -14.72
C GLY A 114 0.14 -0.78 -13.91
N ILE A 115 -0.43 0.33 -13.46
CA ILE A 115 0.24 1.28 -12.58
C ILE A 115 -0.56 1.38 -11.30
N GLY A 116 0.14 1.41 -10.17
CA GLY A 116 -0.44 1.79 -8.90
C GLY A 116 0.10 3.12 -8.43
N GLY A 117 -0.52 3.65 -7.39
CA GLY A 117 -0.02 4.83 -6.74
C GLY A 117 -0.57 4.98 -5.33
N SER A 118 0.15 5.81 -4.59
CA SER A 118 -0.17 6.22 -3.24
C SER A 118 -0.24 7.72 -3.20
N TRP A 119 -1.41 8.24 -2.83
CA TRP A 119 -1.66 9.67 -2.67
C TRP A 119 -1.72 10.00 -1.18
N PHE A 120 -0.87 10.93 -0.78
CA PHE A 120 -0.68 11.33 0.61
C PHE A 120 -1.13 12.77 0.79
N ARG A 121 -1.83 13.01 1.89
CA ARG A 121 -1.90 14.33 2.51
C ARG A 121 -1.04 14.36 3.74
N LEU A 122 -0.18 15.36 3.80
CA LEU A 122 0.71 15.58 4.92
C LEU A 122 0.22 16.73 5.79
N GLU A 123 0.42 16.64 7.07
CA GLU A 123 0.25 17.75 8.01
C GLU A 123 1.48 17.92 8.89
N ASN A 124 1.61 19.09 9.48
CA ASN A 124 2.77 19.43 10.29
C ASN A 124 2.48 19.05 11.74
N VAL A 125 3.25 18.09 12.25
CA VAL A 125 3.22 17.66 13.64
C VAL A 125 4.57 18.03 14.25
N ASP A 126 4.57 19.03 15.13
CA ASP A 126 5.76 19.52 15.84
C ASP A 126 6.98 19.86 14.93
N GLY A 127 6.70 20.37 13.73
CA GLY A 127 7.72 20.72 12.73
C GLY A 127 8.03 19.61 11.73
N GLU A 128 7.47 18.41 11.88
CA GLU A 128 7.67 17.28 10.98
C GLU A 128 6.44 17.03 10.07
N PRO A 129 6.60 16.82 8.76
CA PRO A 129 5.51 16.37 7.91
C PRO A 129 5.14 14.91 8.23
N LYS A 130 3.87 14.67 8.60
CA LYS A 130 3.29 13.35 8.85
C LYS A 130 2.06 13.13 7.98
N ILE A 131 1.78 11.90 7.60
CA ILE A 131 0.63 11.50 6.79
C ILE A 131 -0.65 11.62 7.63
N ALA A 132 -1.53 12.54 7.25
CA ALA A 132 -2.89 12.65 7.78
C ALA A 132 -3.84 11.67 7.09
N TRP A 133 -3.64 11.45 5.79
CA TRP A 133 -4.31 10.37 5.09
C TRP A 133 -3.50 9.87 3.89
N GLN A 134 -3.67 8.57 3.61
CA GLN A 134 -3.16 7.92 2.40
C GLN A 134 -4.32 7.28 1.63
N ARG A 135 -4.28 7.39 0.30
CA ARG A 135 -5.20 6.72 -0.62
C ARG A 135 -4.42 5.98 -1.69
N ASP A 136 -4.59 4.67 -1.73
CA ASP A 136 -3.98 3.86 -2.78
C ASP A 136 -4.97 3.57 -3.90
N PHE A 137 -4.42 3.48 -5.10
CA PHE A 137 -5.14 3.05 -6.30
C PHE A 137 -4.24 2.15 -7.12
N PHE A 138 -4.81 1.10 -7.69
CA PHE A 138 -4.08 0.17 -8.54
C PHE A 138 -5.05 -0.60 -9.43
N ASP A 139 -4.51 -1.23 -10.47
CA ASP A 139 -5.31 -2.00 -11.41
C ASP A 139 -5.69 -3.36 -10.85
N PHE A 140 -6.81 -3.41 -10.12
CA PHE A 140 -7.30 -4.63 -9.49
C PHE A 140 -7.58 -5.77 -10.48
N GLY A 141 -7.97 -5.45 -11.73
CA GLY A 141 -8.20 -6.46 -12.76
C GLY A 141 -6.92 -7.17 -13.18
N HIS A 142 -5.84 -6.41 -13.40
CA HIS A 142 -4.53 -6.98 -13.71
C HIS A 142 -3.90 -7.71 -12.51
N VAL A 143 -4.11 -7.21 -11.29
CA VAL A 143 -3.72 -7.93 -10.05
C VAL A 143 -4.38 -9.31 -9.99
N GLN A 144 -5.71 -9.36 -10.12
CA GLN A 144 -6.46 -10.62 -10.10
C GLN A 144 -6.00 -11.58 -11.19
N LYS A 145 -5.77 -11.07 -12.41
CA LYS A 145 -5.29 -11.89 -13.52
C LYS A 145 -3.96 -12.56 -13.21
N LEU A 146 -3.00 -11.82 -12.66
CA LEU A 146 -1.70 -12.37 -12.29
C LEU A 146 -1.81 -13.38 -11.14
N TYR A 147 -2.68 -13.13 -10.16
CA TYR A 147 -2.92 -14.07 -9.06
C TYR A 147 -3.49 -15.39 -9.58
N LEU A 148 -4.45 -15.34 -10.50
CA LEU A 148 -5.01 -16.53 -11.15
C LEU A 148 -3.97 -17.29 -11.96
N ASP A 149 -3.06 -16.60 -12.65
CA ASP A 149 -1.98 -17.23 -13.41
C ASP A 149 -0.97 -17.94 -12.50
N LEU A 150 -0.60 -17.30 -11.37
CA LEU A 150 0.26 -17.92 -10.35
C LEU A 150 -0.42 -19.12 -9.70
N MET A 151 -1.72 -19.02 -9.40
CA MET A 151 -2.51 -20.11 -8.84
C MET A 151 -2.56 -21.31 -9.78
N THR A 152 -2.88 -21.08 -11.06
CA THR A 152 -2.96 -22.12 -12.09
C THR A 152 -1.61 -22.80 -12.32
N ALA A 153 -0.52 -22.04 -12.19
CA ALA A 153 0.84 -22.57 -12.32
C ALA A 153 1.37 -23.25 -11.05
N GLY A 154 0.64 -23.25 -9.93
CA GLY A 154 1.13 -23.77 -8.65
C GLY A 154 2.31 -22.96 -8.07
N LYS A 155 2.36 -21.67 -8.38
CA LYS A 155 3.47 -20.75 -8.06
C LYS A 155 3.09 -19.66 -7.05
N LEU A 156 1.97 -19.82 -6.34
CA LEU A 156 1.63 -18.94 -5.23
C LEU A 156 2.51 -19.24 -4.03
N SER A 157 3.03 -18.19 -3.38
CA SER A 157 3.66 -18.32 -2.06
C SER A 157 2.69 -18.95 -1.07
N LYS A 158 3.21 -19.57 -0.01
CA LYS A 158 2.36 -20.16 1.04
C LYS A 158 1.47 -19.12 1.70
N GLY A 159 1.99 -17.91 1.95
CA GLY A 159 1.20 -16.83 2.54
C GLY A 159 0.09 -16.35 1.60
N MET A 160 0.37 -16.22 0.29
CA MET A 160 -0.66 -15.87 -0.69
C MET A 160 -1.76 -16.95 -0.78
N GLN A 161 -1.41 -18.23 -0.70
CA GLN A 161 -2.41 -19.32 -0.65
C GLN A 161 -3.31 -19.19 0.58
N GLN A 162 -2.74 -18.92 1.76
CA GLN A 162 -3.50 -18.72 2.99
C GLN A 162 -4.42 -17.50 2.89
N ARG A 163 -3.93 -16.39 2.32
CA ARG A 163 -4.72 -15.19 2.05
C ARG A 163 -5.94 -15.49 1.17
N ILE A 164 -5.74 -16.19 0.06
CA ILE A 164 -6.83 -16.60 -0.83
C ILE A 164 -7.81 -17.53 -0.11
N GLN A 165 -7.32 -18.48 0.70
CA GLN A 165 -8.18 -19.39 1.48
C GLN A 165 -9.06 -18.65 2.48
N ARG A 166 -8.53 -17.64 3.19
CA ARG A 166 -9.32 -16.78 4.09
C ARG A 166 -10.44 -16.06 3.35
N SER A 167 -10.12 -15.47 2.21
CA SER A 167 -11.10 -14.79 1.35
C SER A 167 -12.19 -15.75 0.85
N LEU A 168 -11.81 -16.96 0.41
CA LEU A 168 -12.77 -18.00 -0.02
C LEU A 168 -13.64 -18.53 1.11
N ALA A 169 -13.14 -18.54 2.35
CA ALA A 169 -13.88 -18.95 3.54
C ALA A 169 -14.94 -17.90 3.97
N GLY A 170 -14.97 -16.73 3.31
CA GLY A 170 -15.89 -15.65 3.65
C GLY A 170 -15.53 -14.95 4.97
N GLU A 171 -14.28 -15.04 5.39
CA GLU A 171 -13.79 -14.33 6.57
C GLU A 171 -13.88 -12.82 6.31
N GLN A 172 -14.61 -12.10 7.15
CA GLN A 172 -14.59 -10.63 7.13
C GLN A 172 -13.24 -10.17 7.69
N LEU A 173 -12.40 -9.66 6.79
CA LEU A 173 -11.13 -9.08 7.16
C LEU A 173 -11.37 -7.71 7.83
N PRO A 174 -10.64 -7.38 8.91
CA PRO A 174 -10.76 -6.08 9.55
C PRO A 174 -10.37 -4.97 8.55
N GLY A 175 -11.07 -3.84 8.62
CA GLY A 175 -10.86 -2.71 7.71
C GLY A 175 -11.59 -2.83 6.36
N TYR A 176 -12.28 -3.94 6.07
CA TYR A 176 -13.09 -4.11 4.86
C TYR A 176 -14.53 -3.65 5.07
N TYR A 177 -15.06 -2.92 4.09
CA TYR A 177 -16.40 -2.38 4.08
C TYR A 177 -17.06 -2.64 2.71
N PRO A 178 -18.39 -2.81 2.65
CA PRO A 178 -19.11 -2.72 1.39
C PRO A 178 -18.81 -1.40 0.67
N LEU A 179 -18.84 -1.42 -0.66
CA LEU A 179 -18.56 -0.25 -1.49
C LEU A 179 -19.37 0.97 -1.04
N GLY A 180 -18.69 2.06 -0.70
CA GLY A 180 -19.30 3.32 -0.26
C GLY A 180 -19.80 3.33 1.18
N GLU A 181 -19.58 2.27 1.95
CA GLU A 181 -19.97 2.17 3.37
C GLU A 181 -18.78 2.31 4.33
N ALA A 182 -17.59 2.62 3.81
CA ALA A 182 -16.42 2.92 4.64
C ALA A 182 -16.70 4.12 5.57
N PRO A 183 -16.17 4.11 6.80
CA PRO A 183 -16.43 5.16 7.81
C PRO A 183 -15.90 6.54 7.42
N VAL A 184 -14.94 6.58 6.49
CA VAL A 184 -14.40 7.80 5.90
C VAL A 184 -14.41 7.64 4.38
N PRO A 185 -14.79 8.67 3.61
CA PRO A 185 -14.71 8.62 2.15
C PRO A 185 -13.28 8.32 1.67
N ILE A 186 -13.18 7.45 0.66
CA ILE A 186 -11.91 7.23 -0.04
C ILE A 186 -11.52 8.49 -0.83
N TRP A 187 -12.51 9.23 -1.35
CA TRP A 187 -12.33 10.45 -2.15
C TRP A 187 -13.06 11.64 -1.51
#